data_AF-A0A1B8RTV1-F1
#
_entry.id   AF-A0A1B8RTV1-F1
#
_cell.length_a   1.000
_cell.length_b   1.000
_cell.length_c   1.000
_cell.angle_alpha   90.00
_cell.angle_beta   90.00
_cell.angle_gamma   90.00
#
_symmetry.space_group_name_H-M   'P 1'
#
loop_
_entity.id
_entity.type
_entity.pdbx_description
1 polymer ?
#
loop_
_entity_poly.entity_id
_entity_poly.type
_entity_poly.pdbx_seq_one_letter_code
_entity_poly.pdbx_strand_id
1 'polypeptide(L)'
;MPGLSSINYNGANRTDRGTKILKPGEEMDKNAFLTILAAELANQDPTADIDSTAYVSQLAQFASMEQMSNLNTTMSNYANQNLIGKGVTVSITDDSGMPYTGVVQSVTNTASGTNISLEVNVNGKNEVMTFPIDKIVSVVNVPDYSIPPLTSLQGNMQFLVATSFINKNVELTTTNAEGKKEDLSGLVKGVYKDSNGNIMLRVELESGEIKEFNYSDVTKVGDFSSTETEDGNEKE
;
A
#
# COMPACT_ATOMS: atom_id res chain seq x y z
N MET A 1 -47.01 -4.34 -42.85
CA MET A 1 -46.20 -4.29 -41.62
C MET A 1 -47.05 -4.82 -40.47
N PRO A 2 -46.81 -6.05 -39.96
CA PRO A 2 -47.43 -6.54 -38.75
C PRO A 2 -46.63 -6.11 -37.52
N GLY A 3 -47.32 -5.60 -36.50
CA GLY A 3 -46.76 -5.00 -35.30
C GLY A 3 -46.18 -5.99 -34.29
N LEU A 4 -45.23 -5.51 -33.50
CA LEU A 4 -44.59 -6.24 -32.41
C LEU A 4 -45.57 -6.41 -31.25
N SER A 5 -45.79 -7.66 -30.85
CA SER A 5 -46.56 -8.04 -29.66
C SER A 5 -45.69 -7.85 -28.41
N SER A 6 -46.16 -7.06 -27.44
CA SER A 6 -45.52 -6.88 -26.13
C SER A 6 -45.60 -8.18 -25.30
N ILE A 7 -44.45 -8.73 -24.90
CA ILE A 7 -44.39 -9.88 -23.99
C ILE A 7 -44.53 -9.38 -22.55
N ASN A 8 -45.61 -9.80 -21.88
CA ASN A 8 -45.88 -9.59 -20.45
C ASN A 8 -44.98 -10.52 -19.62
N TYR A 9 -44.09 -9.96 -18.79
CA TYR A 9 -43.27 -10.73 -17.84
C TYR A 9 -44.06 -11.03 -16.58
N ASN A 10 -44.68 -12.20 -16.53
CA ASN A 10 -45.35 -12.71 -15.33
C ASN A 10 -44.37 -13.61 -14.54
N GLY A 11 -43.78 -13.09 -13.47
CA GLY A 11 -43.40 -13.80 -12.22
C GLY A 11 -42.65 -15.15 -12.23
N ALA A 12 -42.09 -15.64 -13.33
CA ALA A 12 -41.37 -16.91 -13.36
C ALA A 12 -39.87 -16.70 -13.09
N ASN A 13 -39.39 -17.16 -11.93
CA ASN A 13 -37.96 -17.12 -11.55
C ASN A 13 -37.13 -18.22 -12.23
N ARG A 14 -37.69 -18.98 -13.18
CA ARG A 14 -37.03 -20.09 -13.89
C ARG A 14 -37.53 -20.17 -15.34
N THR A 15 -36.67 -20.64 -16.25
CA THR A 15 -37.03 -20.96 -17.65
C THR A 15 -37.78 -22.30 -17.74
N ASP A 16 -38.40 -22.60 -18.89
CA ASP A 16 -39.09 -23.88 -19.15
C ASP A 16 -38.18 -25.12 -18.99
N ARG A 17 -36.85 -24.94 -19.04
CA ARG A 17 -35.86 -25.98 -18.79
C ARG A 17 -35.40 -26.04 -17.32
N GLY A 18 -36.07 -25.29 -16.44
CA GLY A 18 -35.82 -25.29 -15.01
C GLY A 18 -34.58 -24.52 -14.57
N THR A 19 -33.97 -23.65 -15.38
CA THR A 19 -32.82 -22.83 -14.95
C THR A 19 -33.28 -21.50 -14.35
N LYS A 20 -32.68 -21.07 -13.23
CA LYS A 20 -33.05 -19.83 -12.52
C LYS A 20 -32.70 -18.61 -13.37
N ILE A 21 -33.64 -17.70 -13.59
CA ILE A 21 -33.42 -16.45 -14.34
C ILE A 21 -32.82 -15.43 -13.36
N LEU A 22 -31.55 -15.08 -13.55
CA LEU A 22 -30.86 -14.06 -12.76
C LEU A 22 -31.01 -12.68 -13.45
N LYS A 23 -31.26 -11.63 -12.66
CA LYS A 23 -31.42 -10.27 -13.18
C LYS A 23 -30.04 -9.62 -13.36
N PRO A 24 -29.87 -8.75 -14.38
CA PRO A 24 -28.63 -7.99 -14.56
C PRO A 24 -28.40 -7.07 -13.34
N GLY A 25 -27.27 -7.23 -12.64
CA GLY A 25 -26.87 -6.40 -11.51
C GLY A 25 -26.80 -7.10 -10.15
N GLU A 26 -27.18 -8.37 -10.03
CA GLU A 26 -26.70 -9.21 -8.94
C GLU A 26 -25.25 -9.63 -9.28
N GLU A 27 -24.31 -9.38 -8.36
CA GLU A 27 -22.90 -9.75 -8.49
C GLU A 27 -22.80 -11.15 -9.10
N MET A 28 -22.18 -11.24 -10.27
CA MET A 28 -21.99 -12.48 -10.98
C MET A 28 -20.92 -13.27 -10.22
N ASP A 29 -21.37 -13.95 -9.17
CA ASP A 29 -20.51 -14.65 -8.25
C ASP A 29 -19.74 -15.73 -9.03
N LYS A 30 -18.41 -15.76 -8.88
CA LYS A 30 -17.51 -16.75 -9.51
C LYS A 30 -18.02 -18.19 -9.29
N ASN A 31 -18.81 -18.40 -8.23
CA ASN A 31 -19.51 -19.64 -7.91
C ASN A 31 -20.59 -20.03 -8.94
N ALA A 32 -21.32 -19.07 -9.51
CA ALA A 32 -22.27 -19.31 -10.59
C ALA A 32 -21.56 -19.70 -11.89
N PHE A 33 -20.39 -19.11 -12.18
CA PHE A 33 -19.53 -19.48 -13.31
C PHE A 33 -19.03 -20.93 -13.20
N LEU A 34 -18.46 -21.34 -12.06
CA LEU A 34 -17.98 -22.71 -11.86
C LEU A 34 -19.12 -23.74 -11.89
N THR A 35 -20.30 -23.36 -11.41
CA THR A 35 -21.49 -24.23 -11.43
C THR A 35 -22.01 -24.43 -12.85
N ILE A 36 -22.02 -23.39 -13.68
CA ILE A 36 -22.44 -23.49 -15.09
C ILE A 36 -21.39 -24.26 -15.89
N LEU A 37 -20.09 -24.00 -15.68
CA LEU A 37 -19.00 -24.72 -16.33
C LEU A 37 -19.01 -26.22 -15.99
N ALA A 38 -19.23 -26.57 -14.72
CA ALA A 38 -19.36 -27.96 -14.30
C ALA A 38 -20.63 -28.63 -14.85
N ALA A 39 -21.74 -27.89 -14.93
CA ALA A 39 -22.99 -28.39 -15.51
C ALA A 39 -22.90 -28.61 -17.03
N GLU A 40 -22.17 -27.76 -17.76
CA GLU A 40 -21.93 -27.92 -19.20
C GLU A 40 -20.96 -29.08 -19.49
N LEU A 41 -19.88 -29.23 -18.72
CA LEU A 41 -18.96 -30.38 -18.80
C LEU A 41 -19.67 -31.72 -18.54
N ALA A 42 -20.67 -31.73 -17.65
CA ALA A 42 -21.45 -32.94 -17.33
C ALA A 42 -22.48 -33.33 -18.39
N ASN A 43 -22.77 -32.47 -19.38
CA ASN A 43 -23.88 -32.65 -20.34
C ASN A 43 -23.48 -32.52 -21.83
N GLN A 44 -22.19 -32.58 -22.18
CA GLN A 44 -21.77 -32.49 -23.58
C GLN A 44 -22.00 -33.81 -24.33
N ASP A 45 -22.97 -33.81 -25.24
CA ASP A 45 -23.04 -34.74 -26.38
C ASP A 45 -22.01 -34.27 -27.43
N PRO A 46 -21.03 -35.10 -27.84
CA PRO A 46 -19.90 -34.72 -28.70
C PRO A 46 -20.27 -34.37 -30.15
N THR A 47 -21.56 -34.32 -30.51
CA THR A 47 -22.04 -34.12 -31.89
C THR A 47 -22.77 -32.80 -32.13
N ALA A 48 -22.96 -31.95 -31.11
CA ALA A 48 -23.54 -30.62 -31.27
C ALA A 48 -22.42 -29.56 -31.28
N ASP A 49 -22.24 -28.89 -32.41
CA ASP A 49 -21.26 -27.81 -32.58
C ASP A 49 -21.38 -26.76 -31.47
N ILE A 50 -20.22 -26.42 -30.91
CA ILE A 50 -20.03 -25.81 -29.60
C ILE A 50 -20.04 -24.28 -29.72
N ASP A 51 -21.14 -23.64 -29.32
CA ASP A 51 -21.20 -22.17 -29.12
C ASP A 51 -21.03 -21.75 -27.64
N SER A 52 -20.91 -22.72 -26.72
CA SER A 52 -20.68 -22.44 -25.29
C SER A 52 -19.28 -21.90 -25.01
N THR A 53 -18.27 -22.24 -25.81
CA THR A 53 -16.90 -21.72 -25.65
C THR A 53 -16.80 -20.22 -25.92
N ALA A 54 -17.53 -19.70 -26.91
CA ALA A 54 -17.53 -18.26 -27.20
C ALA A 54 -18.17 -17.45 -26.07
N TYR A 55 -19.28 -17.93 -25.49
CA TYR A 55 -19.92 -17.32 -24.33
C TYR A 55 -19.03 -17.37 -23.07
N VAL A 56 -18.40 -18.51 -22.79
CA VAL A 56 -17.44 -18.67 -21.68
C VAL A 56 -16.24 -17.74 -21.83
N SER A 57 -15.73 -17.56 -23.05
CA SER A 57 -14.60 -16.64 -23.31
C SER A 57 -14.98 -15.17 -23.05
N GLN A 58 -16.18 -14.74 -23.46
CA GLN A 58 -16.66 -13.38 -23.20
C GLN A 58 -16.92 -13.14 -21.71
N LEU A 59 -17.49 -14.11 -20.99
CA LEU A 59 -17.66 -14.03 -19.53
C LEU A 59 -16.33 -14.01 -18.79
N ALA A 60 -15.36 -14.83 -19.20
CA ALA A 60 -14.01 -14.79 -18.63
C ALA A 60 -13.35 -13.41 -18.84
N GLN A 61 -13.60 -12.77 -19.98
CA GLN A 61 -13.13 -11.42 -20.26
C GLN A 61 -13.81 -10.36 -19.39
N PHE A 62 -15.13 -10.45 -19.16
CA PHE A 62 -15.85 -9.60 -18.21
C PHE A 62 -15.37 -9.79 -16.77
N ALA A 63 -15.22 -11.05 -16.32
CA ALA A 63 -14.71 -11.37 -14.98
C ALA A 63 -13.27 -10.88 -14.77
N SER A 64 -12.42 -10.96 -15.80
CA SER A 64 -11.06 -10.41 -15.75
C SER A 64 -11.06 -8.89 -15.64
N MET A 65 -11.94 -8.20 -16.39
CA MET A 65 -12.09 -6.75 -16.31
C MET A 65 -12.62 -6.30 -14.96
N GLU A 66 -13.59 -7.02 -14.39
CA GLU A 66 -14.11 -6.77 -13.05
C GLU A 66 -13.03 -6.97 -11.99
N GLN A 67 -12.24 -8.05 -12.09
CA GLN A 67 -11.11 -8.27 -11.20
C GLN A 67 -10.08 -7.15 -11.30
N MET A 68 -9.80 -6.66 -12.51
CA MET A 68 -8.90 -5.52 -12.72
C MET A 68 -9.48 -4.22 -12.13
N SER A 69 -10.78 -3.99 -12.29
CA SER A 69 -11.48 -2.85 -11.67
C SER A 69 -11.41 -2.91 -10.14
N ASN A 70 -11.61 -4.08 -9.56
CA ASN A 70 -11.49 -4.32 -8.12
C ASN A 70 -10.06 -4.07 -7.64
N LEU A 71 -9.05 -4.54 -8.37
CA LEU A 71 -7.65 -4.28 -8.06
C LEU A 71 -7.32 -2.79 -8.13
N ASN A 72 -7.77 -2.08 -9.16
CA ASN A 72 -7.59 -0.63 -9.29
C ASN A 72 -8.26 0.11 -8.12
N THR A 73 -9.44 -0.33 -7.70
CA THR A 73 -10.16 0.22 -6.55
C THR A 73 -9.39 -0.03 -5.24
N THR A 74 -8.89 -1.25 -5.02
CA THR A 74 -8.05 -1.58 -3.87
C THR A 74 -6.77 -0.76 -3.84
N MET A 75 -6.10 -0.62 -4.99
CA MET A 75 -4.87 0.17 -5.11
C MET A 75 -5.12 1.66 -4.86
N SER A 76 -6.20 2.20 -5.41
CA SER A 76 -6.61 3.59 -5.17
C SER A 76 -6.93 3.83 -3.70
N ASN A 77 -7.69 2.92 -3.08
CA ASN A 77 -7.97 2.97 -1.65
C ASN A 77 -6.68 2.93 -0.83
N TYR A 78 -5.74 2.05 -1.17
CA TYR A 78 -4.44 2.00 -0.50
C TYR A 78 -3.68 3.32 -0.62
N ALA A 79 -3.59 3.90 -1.82
CA ALA A 79 -2.97 5.19 -2.04
C ALA A 79 -3.65 6.31 -1.23
N ASN A 80 -4.98 6.29 -1.16
CA ASN A 80 -5.75 7.26 -0.38
C ASN A 80 -5.46 7.11 1.12
N GLN A 81 -5.42 5.89 1.66
CA GLN A 81 -5.07 5.66 3.07
C GLN A 81 -3.66 6.16 3.42
N ASN A 82 -2.73 6.19 2.47
CA ASN A 82 -1.38 6.73 2.70
C ASN A 82 -1.35 8.26 2.90
N LEU A 83 -2.47 8.96 2.67
CA LEU A 83 -2.57 10.39 2.96
C LEU A 83 -2.73 10.68 4.45
N ILE A 84 -3.20 9.72 5.26
CA ILE A 84 -3.38 9.90 6.69
C ILE A 84 -2.06 10.30 7.35
N GLY A 85 -2.08 11.37 8.14
CA GLY A 85 -0.91 11.97 8.78
C GLY A 85 -0.09 12.89 7.88
N LYS A 86 -0.40 12.99 6.57
CA LYS A 86 0.26 13.95 5.68
C LYS A 86 -0.43 15.30 5.73
N GLY A 87 0.34 16.37 5.50
CA GLY A 87 -0.22 17.69 5.25
C GLY A 87 -0.75 17.75 3.82
N VAL A 88 -1.93 18.32 3.64
CA VAL A 88 -2.52 18.51 2.32
C VAL A 88 -3.08 19.92 2.21
N THR A 89 -3.05 20.45 1.00
CA THR A 89 -3.79 21.66 0.63
C THR A 89 -4.89 21.26 -0.33
N VAL A 90 -6.11 21.74 -0.09
CA VAL A 90 -7.26 21.51 -0.98
C VAL A 90 -7.60 22.79 -1.75
N SER A 91 -8.21 22.65 -2.92
CA SER A 91 -8.61 23.78 -3.76
C SER A 91 -9.78 24.60 -3.20
N ILE A 92 -10.41 24.14 -2.12
CA ILE A 92 -11.53 24.82 -1.46
C ILE A 92 -10.95 25.90 -0.56
N THR A 93 -11.47 27.12 -0.66
CA THR A 93 -10.97 28.29 0.06
C THR A 93 -11.85 28.68 1.25
N ASP A 94 -11.24 29.33 2.22
CA ASP A 94 -11.93 30.02 3.31
C ASP A 94 -12.56 31.36 2.86
N ASP A 95 -13.20 32.05 3.81
CA ASP A 95 -13.82 33.37 3.61
C ASP A 95 -12.82 34.47 3.21
N SER A 96 -11.52 34.24 3.40
CA SER A 96 -10.43 35.14 3.00
C SER A 96 -9.84 34.79 1.63
N GLY A 97 -10.38 33.76 0.94
CA GLY A 97 -9.90 33.30 -0.36
C GLY A 97 -8.63 32.43 -0.28
N MET A 98 -8.23 32.00 0.91
CA MET A 98 -7.06 31.15 1.12
C MET A 98 -7.46 29.67 1.08
N PRO A 99 -6.72 28.79 0.36
CA PRO A 99 -7.05 27.37 0.32
C PRO A 99 -6.84 26.70 1.68
N TYR A 100 -7.77 25.82 2.07
CA TYR A 100 -7.62 25.05 3.31
C TYR A 100 -6.37 24.18 3.25
N THR A 101 -5.53 24.30 4.27
CA THR A 101 -4.32 23.50 4.46
C THR A 101 -4.35 22.88 5.85
N GLY A 102 -4.10 21.58 5.93
CA GLY A 102 -4.22 20.84 7.18
C GLY A 102 -3.63 19.44 7.11
N VAL A 103 -3.65 18.74 8.24
CA VAL A 103 -3.20 17.34 8.33
C VAL A 103 -4.39 16.41 8.15
N VAL A 104 -4.26 15.39 7.30
CA VAL A 104 -5.33 14.40 7.11
C VAL A 104 -5.42 13.50 8.33
N GLN A 105 -6.55 13.54 9.05
CA GLN A 105 -6.82 12.65 10.18
C GLN A 105 -7.41 11.30 9.74
N SER A 106 -8.26 11.31 8.72
CA SER A 106 -8.90 10.08 8.24
C SER A 106 -9.30 10.16 6.78
N VAL A 107 -9.48 8.99 6.19
CA VAL A 107 -9.96 8.79 4.82
C VAL A 107 -11.18 7.89 4.93
N THR A 108 -12.31 8.33 4.36
CA THR A 108 -13.58 7.61 4.43
C THR A 108 -14.11 7.38 3.03
N ASN A 109 -14.42 6.14 2.72
CA ASN A 109 -15.11 5.77 1.48
C ASN A 109 -16.61 5.75 1.73
N THR A 110 -17.36 6.54 0.96
CA THR A 110 -18.83 6.61 1.00
C THR A 110 -19.39 6.27 -0.38
N ALA A 111 -20.71 6.04 -0.48
CA ALA A 111 -21.37 5.84 -1.77
C ALA A 111 -21.19 7.04 -2.74
N SER A 112 -20.94 8.24 -2.20
CA SER A 112 -20.72 9.47 -2.95
C SER A 112 -19.25 9.71 -3.35
N GLY A 113 -18.34 8.79 -2.99
CA GLY A 113 -16.91 8.89 -3.26
C GLY A 113 -16.04 8.87 -2.00
N THR A 114 -14.74 9.07 -2.20
CA THR A 114 -13.74 9.12 -1.14
C THR A 114 -13.57 10.54 -0.60
N ASN A 115 -13.72 10.68 0.71
CA ASN A 115 -13.51 11.94 1.42
C ASN A 115 -12.33 11.83 2.38
N ILE A 116 -11.71 12.97 2.65
CA ILE A 116 -10.63 13.16 3.62
C ILE A 116 -11.10 14.10 4.71
N SER A 117 -10.79 13.80 5.97
CA SER A 117 -11.00 14.71 7.09
C SER A 117 -9.68 15.36 7.44
N LEU A 118 -9.61 16.69 7.33
CA LEU A 118 -8.43 17.48 7.60
C LEU A 118 -8.61 18.22 8.93
N GLU A 119 -7.57 18.20 9.74
CA GLU A 119 -7.41 19.17 10.82
C GLU A 119 -6.80 20.45 10.24
N VAL A 120 -7.62 21.50 10.17
CA VAL A 120 -7.24 22.82 9.67
C VAL A 120 -7.20 23.82 10.82
N ASN A 121 -6.25 24.76 10.78
CA ASN A 121 -6.24 25.87 11.74
C ASN A 121 -7.03 27.04 11.17
N VAL A 122 -8.18 27.33 11.78
CA VAL A 122 -9.04 28.47 11.43
C VAL A 122 -9.06 29.42 12.60
N ASN A 123 -8.56 30.65 12.41
CA ASN A 123 -8.53 31.69 13.44
C ASN A 123 -7.87 31.25 14.77
N GLY A 124 -6.82 30.44 14.71
CA GLY A 124 -6.09 29.95 15.89
C GLY A 124 -6.75 28.76 16.60
N LYS A 125 -7.84 28.21 16.05
CA LYS A 125 -8.49 26.98 16.53
C LYS A 125 -8.34 25.87 15.52
N ASN A 126 -8.08 24.66 16.00
CA ASN A 126 -8.04 23.48 15.14
C ASN A 126 -9.46 22.96 14.96
N GLU A 127 -9.91 22.89 13.72
CA GLU A 127 -11.22 22.37 13.33
C GLU A 127 -11.03 21.22 12.35
N VAL A 128 -11.85 20.17 12.51
CA VAL A 128 -11.84 19.05 11.58
C VAL A 128 -12.88 19.30 10.50
N MET A 129 -12.42 19.42 9.26
CA MET A 129 -13.25 19.66 8.08
C MET A 129 -13.11 18.53 7.09
N THR A 130 -14.23 18.13 6.47
CA THR A 130 -14.26 17.05 5.49
C THR A 130 -14.27 17.61 4.08
N PHE A 131 -13.37 17.12 3.23
CA PHE A 131 -13.25 17.51 1.84
C PHE A 131 -13.24 16.28 0.92
N PRO A 132 -13.71 16.40 -0.33
CA PRO A 132 -13.52 15.35 -1.34
C PRO A 132 -12.05 15.17 -1.69
N ILE A 133 -11.61 13.93 -1.89
CA ILE A 133 -10.19 13.64 -2.16
C ILE A 133 -9.69 14.22 -3.49
N ASP A 134 -10.58 14.40 -4.47
CA ASP A 134 -10.26 14.99 -5.78
C ASP A 134 -9.96 16.50 -5.70
N LYS A 135 -10.15 17.12 -4.53
CA LYS A 135 -9.82 18.53 -4.29
C LYS A 135 -8.42 18.74 -3.73
N ILE A 136 -7.65 17.69 -3.46
CA ILE A 136 -6.25 17.83 -3.07
C ILE A 136 -5.46 18.43 -4.23
N VAL A 137 -4.81 19.57 -3.98
CA VAL A 137 -3.91 20.23 -4.95
C VAL A 137 -2.44 20.00 -4.63
N SER A 138 -2.11 19.75 -3.37
CA SER A 138 -0.74 19.49 -2.93
C SER A 138 -0.74 18.54 -1.75
N VAL A 139 0.23 17.63 -1.73
CA VAL A 139 0.55 16.77 -0.60
C VAL A 139 1.92 17.17 -0.09
N VAL A 140 1.96 17.74 1.10
CA VAL A 140 3.17 18.10 1.82
C VAL A 140 3.48 16.99 2.80
N ASN A 141 4.69 16.44 2.74
CA ASN A 141 5.14 15.51 3.76
C ASN A 141 5.38 16.29 5.05
N VAL A 142 4.36 16.37 5.90
CA VAL A 142 4.48 16.92 7.25
C VAL A 142 4.89 15.74 8.14
N PRO A 143 6.11 15.72 8.68
CA PRO A 143 6.48 14.70 9.65
C PRO A 143 5.57 14.85 10.87
N ASP A 144 4.75 13.84 11.15
CA ASP A 144 3.95 13.80 12.37
C ASP A 144 4.85 13.34 13.52
N TYR A 145 5.36 14.30 14.29
CA TYR A 145 6.19 14.05 15.47
C TYR A 145 5.39 13.56 16.70
N SER A 146 4.06 13.46 16.60
CA SER A 146 3.18 13.03 17.71
C SER A 146 2.90 11.52 17.72
N ILE A 147 3.08 10.85 16.58
CA ILE A 147 3.03 9.39 16.51
C ILE A 147 4.31 8.87 17.16
N PRO A 148 4.24 8.08 18.25
CA PRO A 148 5.42 7.44 18.79
C PRO A 148 6.11 6.67 17.65
N PRO A 149 7.39 6.91 17.35
CA PRO A 149 8.08 6.27 16.23
C PRO A 149 8.15 4.72 16.29
N LEU A 150 7.59 4.13 17.36
CA LEU A 150 7.23 2.72 17.47
C LEU A 150 6.04 2.28 16.59
N THR A 151 5.16 3.17 16.13
CA THR A 151 3.91 2.82 15.41
C THR A 151 3.83 3.31 13.96
N SER A 152 4.80 4.09 13.48
CA SER A 152 4.83 4.46 12.06
C SER A 152 5.22 3.25 11.18
N LEU A 153 4.45 2.98 10.12
CA LEU A 153 4.70 1.84 9.22
C LEU A 153 6.12 1.89 8.63
N GLN A 154 6.59 3.08 8.26
CA GLN A 154 7.94 3.30 7.77
C GLN A 154 9.00 2.95 8.82
N GLY A 155 8.83 3.41 10.08
CA GLY A 155 9.74 3.08 11.17
C GLY A 155 9.69 1.60 11.56
N ASN A 156 8.57 0.91 11.38
CA ASN A 156 8.45 -0.53 11.61
C ASN A 156 9.14 -1.35 10.52
N MET A 157 9.04 -0.94 9.25
CA MET A 157 9.77 -1.55 8.15
C MET A 157 11.29 -1.34 8.29
N GLN A 158 11.74 -0.13 8.64
CA GLN A 158 13.16 0.14 8.90
C GLN A 158 13.69 -0.69 10.06
N PHE A 159 12.92 -0.82 11.15
CA PHE A 159 13.29 -1.66 12.28
C PHE A 159 13.41 -3.13 11.87
N LEU A 160 12.46 -3.64 11.08
CA LEU A 160 12.53 -5.00 10.55
C LEU A 160 13.80 -5.21 9.71
N VAL A 161 14.15 -4.28 8.83
CA VAL A 161 15.41 -4.33 8.08
C VAL A 161 16.61 -4.30 9.02
N ALA A 162 16.63 -3.41 10.01
CA ALA A 162 17.71 -3.33 10.98
C ALA A 162 17.86 -4.63 11.78
N THR A 163 16.77 -5.32 12.16
CA THR A 163 16.87 -6.62 12.86
C THR A 163 17.57 -7.69 12.03
N SER A 164 17.54 -7.60 10.69
CA SER A 164 18.30 -8.51 9.82
C SER A 164 19.81 -8.32 9.91
N PHE A 165 20.27 -7.19 10.47
CA PHE A 165 21.69 -6.89 10.62
C PHE A 165 22.29 -7.59 11.85
N ILE A 166 21.47 -8.10 12.76
CA ILE A 166 21.94 -8.80 13.96
C ILE A 166 22.83 -9.98 13.55
N ASN A 167 24.02 -10.07 14.17
CA ASN A 167 25.09 -11.00 13.84
C ASN A 167 25.71 -10.81 12.45
N LYS A 168 25.58 -9.63 11.83
CA LYS A 168 26.30 -9.22 10.62
C LYS A 168 27.28 -8.10 10.92
N ASN A 169 28.34 -8.03 10.10
CA ASN A 169 29.27 -6.90 10.13
C ASN A 169 28.64 -5.70 9.42
N VAL A 170 28.87 -4.52 9.99
CA VAL A 170 28.43 -3.23 9.44
C VAL A 170 29.60 -2.28 9.32
N GLU A 171 29.57 -1.43 8.29
CA GLU A 171 30.39 -0.22 8.19
C GLU A 171 29.48 0.97 8.52
N LEU A 172 29.99 1.89 9.34
CA LEU A 172 29.29 3.03 9.90
C LEU A 172 30.10 4.28 9.62
N THR A 173 29.45 5.38 9.25
CA THR A 173 30.12 6.69 9.19
C THR A 173 29.52 7.59 10.25
N THR A 174 30.25 7.83 11.33
CA THR A 174 29.83 8.77 12.38
C THR A 174 30.53 10.11 12.24
N THR A 175 29.93 11.17 12.77
CA THR A 175 30.57 12.48 12.84
C THR A 175 31.01 12.71 14.28
N ASN A 176 32.31 12.88 14.49
CA ASN A 176 32.85 13.13 15.81
C ASN A 176 32.46 14.53 16.33
N ALA A 177 32.76 14.83 17.60
CA ALA A 177 32.45 16.11 18.23
C ALA A 177 33.10 17.35 17.55
N GLU A 178 34.08 17.13 16.66
CA GLU A 178 34.77 18.16 15.89
C GLU A 178 34.23 18.31 14.45
N GLY A 179 33.18 17.57 14.10
CA GLY A 179 32.56 17.61 12.77
C GLY A 179 33.30 16.78 11.70
N LYS A 180 34.31 16.00 12.09
CA LYS A 180 35.05 15.10 11.18
C LYS A 180 34.32 13.76 11.09
N LYS A 181 34.17 13.28 9.85
CA LYS A 181 33.63 11.93 9.58
C LYS A 181 34.66 10.87 9.95
N GLU A 182 34.21 9.84 10.65
CA GLU A 182 34.98 8.68 11.05
C GLU A 182 34.24 7.43 10.60
N ASP A 183 34.93 6.57 9.86
CA ASP A 183 34.41 5.29 9.39
C ASP A 183 34.79 4.21 10.40
N LEU A 184 33.79 3.46 10.86
CA LEU A 184 33.91 2.42 11.88
C LEU A 184 33.32 1.11 11.37
N SER A 185 33.95 0.00 11.75
CA SER A 185 33.48 -1.36 11.46
C SER A 185 33.14 -2.09 12.76
N GLY A 186 32.14 -2.97 12.70
CA GLY A 186 31.85 -3.85 13.84
C GLY A 186 30.70 -4.82 13.61
N LEU A 187 30.52 -5.71 14.59
CA LEU A 187 29.50 -6.76 14.57
C LEU A 187 28.25 -6.30 15.33
N VAL A 188 27.09 -6.34 14.69
CA VAL A 188 25.82 -5.96 15.34
C VAL A 188 25.39 -7.05 16.33
N LYS A 189 25.24 -6.70 17.61
CA LYS A 189 24.76 -7.56 18.69
C LYS A 189 23.27 -7.43 18.96
N GLY A 190 22.66 -6.31 18.60
CA GLY A 190 21.26 -6.08 18.86
C GLY A 190 20.74 -4.82 18.20
N VAL A 191 19.43 -4.76 18.04
CA VAL A 191 18.71 -3.61 17.50
C VAL A 191 17.51 -3.33 18.39
N TYR A 192 17.31 -2.07 18.75
CA TYR A 192 16.18 -1.62 19.55
C TYR A 192 15.72 -0.24 19.08
N LYS A 193 14.55 0.18 19.54
CA LYS A 193 14.08 1.55 19.36
C LYS A 193 14.24 2.30 20.68
N ASP A 194 14.79 3.51 20.64
CA ASP A 194 14.91 4.35 21.84
C ASP A 194 13.54 5.01 22.20
N SER A 195 13.50 5.78 23.28
CA SER A 195 12.27 6.51 23.69
C SER A 195 11.80 7.54 22.68
N ASN A 196 12.69 8.00 21.79
CA ASN A 196 12.41 8.89 20.68
C ASN A 196 12.14 8.10 19.38
N GLY A 197 11.99 6.76 19.50
CA GLY A 197 11.83 5.73 18.46
C GLY A 197 12.81 5.77 17.29
N ASN A 198 13.98 6.36 17.50
CA ASN A 198 15.12 6.15 16.64
C ASN A 198 15.53 4.68 16.71
N ILE A 199 15.88 4.11 15.57
CA ILE A 199 16.38 2.74 15.52
C ILE A 199 17.87 2.79 15.87
N MET A 200 18.22 2.11 16.95
CA MET A 200 19.57 2.05 17.51
C MET A 200 20.14 0.66 17.33
N LEU A 201 21.41 0.59 16.93
CA LEU A 201 22.19 -0.63 16.77
C LEU A 201 23.23 -0.69 17.88
N ARG A 202 23.31 -1.83 18.57
CA ARG A 202 24.43 -2.18 19.44
C ARG A 202 25.49 -2.88 18.60
N VAL A 203 26.63 -2.24 18.42
CA VAL A 203 27.72 -2.74 17.56
C VAL A 203 28.95 -2.97 18.42
N GLU A 204 29.47 -4.19 18.41
CA GLU A 204 30.78 -4.53 18.95
C GLU A 204 31.83 -4.13 17.92
N LEU A 205 32.59 -3.08 18.22
CA LEU A 205 33.69 -2.60 17.39
C LEU A 205 34.86 -3.59 17.42
N GLU A 206 35.81 -3.43 16.50
CA GLU A 206 37.05 -4.24 16.46
C GLU A 206 37.87 -4.15 17.76
N SER A 207 37.73 -3.07 18.53
CA SER A 207 38.34 -2.92 19.86
C SER A 207 37.72 -3.82 20.94
N GLY A 208 36.62 -4.53 20.64
CA GLY A 208 35.80 -5.26 21.60
C GLY A 208 34.85 -4.38 22.42
N GLU A 209 34.86 -3.06 22.19
CA GLU A 209 33.94 -2.13 22.83
C GLU A 209 32.57 -2.17 22.14
N ILE A 210 31.49 -2.30 22.92
CA ILE A 210 30.12 -2.22 22.39
C ILE A 210 29.65 -0.76 22.48
N LYS A 211 29.35 -0.17 21.32
CA LYS A 211 28.77 1.18 21.21
C LYS A 211 27.42 1.15 20.52
N GLU A 212 26.65 2.20 20.76
CA GLU A 212 25.32 2.39 20.21
C GLU A 212 25.39 3.41 19.06
N PHE A 213 24.87 3.03 17.90
CA PHE A 213 24.86 3.86 16.68
C PHE A 213 23.44 3.96 16.12
N ASN A 214 23.15 5.04 15.40
CA ASN A 214 21.86 5.17 14.73
C ASN A 214 21.85 4.28 13.47
N TYR A 215 20.70 3.71 13.13
CA TYR A 215 20.52 2.98 11.87
C TYR A 215 20.91 3.79 10.63
N SER A 216 20.71 5.11 10.66
CA SER A 216 21.09 6.01 9.57
C SER A 216 22.60 6.18 9.39
N ASP A 217 23.41 5.79 10.38
CA ASP A 217 24.87 5.85 10.29
C ASP A 217 25.45 4.66 9.51
N VAL A 218 24.66 3.60 9.28
CA VAL A 218 25.09 2.39 8.56
C VAL A 218 25.20 2.69 7.07
N THR A 219 26.40 2.55 6.53
CA THR A 219 26.67 2.71 5.09
C THR A 219 26.69 1.37 4.36
N LYS A 220 27.04 0.29 5.06
CA LYS A 220 27.18 -1.05 4.49
C LYS A 220 26.85 -2.13 5.52
N VAL A 221 26.24 -3.23 5.08
CA VAL A 221 25.93 -4.40 5.92
C VAL A 221 26.15 -5.70 5.15
N GLY A 222 26.81 -6.67 5.79
CA GLY A 222 27.11 -7.94 5.14
C GLY A 222 28.15 -8.76 5.86
N ASP A 223 28.62 -9.80 5.17
CA ASP A 223 29.78 -10.58 5.57
C ASP A 223 30.98 -10.06 4.77
N PHE A 224 31.58 -8.99 5.26
CA PHE A 224 32.84 -8.45 4.71
C PHE A 224 33.96 -9.10 5.52
N SER A 225 34.41 -10.28 5.11
CA SER A 225 35.62 -10.85 5.69
C SER A 225 36.79 -9.90 5.41
N SER A 226 37.52 -9.48 6.43
CA SER A 226 38.74 -8.69 6.35
C SER A 226 39.88 -9.49 5.70
N THR A 227 39.78 -9.73 4.40
CA THR A 227 40.88 -10.22 3.56
C THR A 227 40.75 -9.61 2.16
N GLU A 228 40.86 -8.29 2.08
CA GLU A 228 41.41 -7.62 0.90
C GLU A 228 42.45 -6.62 1.39
N THR A 229 43.56 -7.12 1.94
CA THR A 229 44.83 -6.40 1.81
C THR A 229 45.19 -6.45 0.34
N GLU A 230 44.94 -5.37 -0.39
CA GLU A 230 45.62 -5.07 -1.65
C GLU A 230 47.12 -5.01 -1.35
N ASP A 231 47.80 -6.16 -1.43
CA ASP A 231 49.25 -6.23 -1.54
C ASP A 231 49.61 -5.88 -2.99
N GLY A 232 49.44 -4.59 -3.32
CA GLY A 232 49.90 -3.96 -4.55
C GLY A 232 51.37 -3.58 -4.41
N ASN A 233 52.21 -4.61 -4.36
CA ASN A 233 53.67 -4.61 -4.35
C ASN A 233 54.30 -3.42 -5.10
N GLU A 234 54.99 -2.54 -4.36
CA GLU A 234 56.10 -1.77 -4.90
C GLU A 234 57.17 -2.77 -5.38
N LYS A 235 57.55 -2.72 -6.66
CA LYS A 235 58.93 -2.98 -7.10
C LYS A 235 59.15 -2.63 -8.58
N GLU A 236 60.11 -1.71 -8.73
CA GLU A 236 60.99 -1.40 -9.87
C GLU A 236 60.42 -0.80 -11.17
#